data_AF-A0A962U7J6-F1
#
_entry.id   AF-A0A962U7J6-F1
#
_cell.length_a   1.000
_cell.length_b   1.000
_cell.length_c   1.000
_cell.angle_alpha   90.00
_cell.angle_beta   90.00
_cell.angle_gamma   90.00
#
_symmetry.space_group_name_H-M   'P 1'
#
loop_
_entity.id
_entity.type
_entity.pdbx_description
1 polymer ?
#
loop_
_entity_poly.entity_id
_entity_poly.type
_entity_poly.pdbx_seq_one_letter_code
_entity_poly.pdbx_strand_id
1 'polypeptide(L)'
;IGEFHVSPGMTVERINLYCGWVDASTADGIHGLPHEGEEIRVVTLPRSEAVDALFGRLNTTSIIMTLQWLETHREQLLTGWGWAATSGA
;
A
#
# COMPACT_ATOMS: atom_id res chain seq x y z
N ILE A 1 -2.08 -6.69 8.64
CA ILE A 1 -1.27 -5.63 9.29
C ILE A 1 -2.05 -4.91 10.36
N GLY A 2 -3.32 -4.56 10.10
CA GLY A 2 -4.22 -3.98 11.08
C GLY A 2 -5.64 -3.91 10.53
N GLU A 3 -6.57 -3.53 11.39
CA GLU A 3 -7.98 -3.30 11.07
C GLU A 3 -8.36 -1.90 11.56
N PHE A 4 -9.21 -1.19 10.82
CA PHE A 4 -9.81 0.05 11.29
C PHE A 4 -11.25 0.23 10.81
N HIS A 5 -11.99 1.04 11.56
CA HIS A 5 -13.31 1.53 11.19
C HIS A 5 -13.19 2.76 10.30
N VAL A 6 -13.90 2.78 9.17
CA VAL A 6 -13.80 3.88 8.19
C VAL A 6 -14.31 5.20 8.78
N SER A 7 -15.47 5.17 9.43
CA SER A 7 -16.01 6.31 10.17
C SER A 7 -16.99 5.81 11.24
N PRO A 8 -16.53 5.53 12.47
CA PRO A 8 -17.34 4.87 13.51
C PRO A 8 -18.65 5.59 13.85
N GLY A 9 -18.71 6.92 13.64
CA GLY A 9 -19.91 7.72 13.89
C GLY A 9 -20.95 7.66 12.77
N MET A 10 -20.59 7.14 11.59
CA MET A 10 -21.44 7.17 10.39
C MET A 10 -21.68 5.78 9.80
N THR A 11 -20.71 4.86 9.91
CA THR A 11 -20.77 3.52 9.32
C THR A 11 -20.13 2.48 10.22
N VAL A 12 -20.62 1.24 10.11
CA VAL A 12 -20.02 0.04 10.75
C VAL A 12 -18.97 -0.63 9.87
N GLU A 13 -18.70 -0.07 8.69
CA GLU A 13 -17.69 -0.55 7.75
C GLU A 13 -16.31 -0.63 8.40
N ARG A 14 -15.63 -1.75 8.14
CA ARG A 14 -14.27 -2.03 8.59
C ARG A 14 -13.40 -2.38 7.39
N ILE A 15 -12.18 -1.87 7.39
CA ILE A 15 -11.16 -2.24 6.41
C ILE A 15 -10.07 -3.01 7.13
N ASN A 16 -9.81 -4.21 6.62
CA ASN A 16 -8.70 -5.06 7.03
C ASN A 16 -7.53 -4.85 6.05
N LEU A 17 -6.40 -4.39 6.56
CA LEU A 17 -5.22 -4.10 5.76
C LEU A 17 -4.26 -5.30 5.78
N TYR A 18 -3.68 -5.59 4.62
CA TYR A 18 -2.68 -6.63 4.43
C TYR A 18 -1.46 -6.06 3.70
N CYS A 19 -0.31 -6.71 3.86
CA CYS A 19 0.91 -6.39 3.13
C CYS A 19 1.35 -7.66 2.41
N GLY A 20 1.45 -7.59 1.09
CA GLY A 20 1.92 -8.67 0.24
C GLY A 20 3.24 -8.30 -0.43
N TRP A 21 4.15 -9.26 -0.51
CA TRP A 21 5.30 -9.14 -1.40
C TRP A 21 4.85 -9.40 -2.84
N VAL A 22 5.26 -8.55 -3.77
CA VAL A 22 4.88 -8.62 -5.18
C VAL A 22 6.10 -8.33 -6.07
N ASP A 23 6.13 -8.95 -7.25
CA ASP A 23 6.96 -8.46 -8.35
C ASP A 23 6.15 -7.40 -9.11
N ALA A 24 6.59 -6.14 -9.03
CA ALA A 24 5.93 -5.01 -9.69
C ALA A 24 6.61 -4.60 -11.01
N SER A 25 7.62 -5.36 -11.49
CA SER A 25 8.44 -4.99 -12.66
C SER A 25 7.64 -4.86 -13.96
N THR A 26 6.51 -5.56 -14.06
CA THR A 26 5.60 -5.53 -15.22
C THR A 26 4.21 -4.97 -14.87
N ALA A 27 4.05 -4.35 -13.70
CA ALA A 27 2.75 -3.85 -13.25
C ALA A 27 2.43 -2.50 -13.91
N ASP A 28 1.48 -2.50 -14.84
CA ASP A 28 1.01 -1.31 -15.56
C ASP A 28 -0.40 -1.55 -16.14
N GLY A 29 -0.98 -0.53 -16.76
CA GLY A 29 -2.20 -0.61 -17.56
C GLY A 29 -3.44 0.00 -16.90
N ILE A 30 -4.53 -0.01 -17.68
CA ILE A 30 -5.88 0.34 -17.22
C ILE A 30 -6.67 -0.97 -17.15
N HIS A 31 -7.28 -1.20 -15.99
CA HIS A 31 -7.99 -2.41 -15.60
C HIS A 31 -9.35 -2.03 -15.00
N GLY A 32 -10.25 -2.99 -14.95
CA GLY A 32 -11.62 -2.80 -14.49
C GLY A 32 -12.57 -3.63 -15.35
N LEU A 33 -13.63 -4.14 -14.74
CA LEU A 33 -14.67 -4.87 -15.47
C LEU A 33 -15.83 -3.93 -15.76
N PRO A 34 -16.35 -3.87 -17.00
CA PRO A 34 -17.41 -2.92 -17.36
C PRO A 34 -18.67 -2.98 -16.49
N HIS A 35 -18.95 -4.14 -15.88
CA HIS A 35 -20.13 -4.34 -15.03
C HIS A 35 -19.90 -3.95 -13.56
N GLU A 36 -18.66 -3.75 -13.14
CA GLU A 36 -18.31 -3.27 -11.79
C GLU A 36 -18.31 -1.73 -11.74
N GLY A 37 -18.22 -1.07 -12.89
CA GLY A 37 -18.20 0.39 -12.98
C GLY A 37 -16.90 1.02 -12.44
N GLU A 38 -15.84 0.23 -12.33
CA GLU A 38 -14.52 0.65 -11.86
C GLU A 38 -13.57 0.89 -13.02
N GLU A 39 -12.82 2.00 -12.95
CA GLU A 39 -11.77 2.36 -13.89
C GLU A 39 -10.46 2.54 -13.11
N ILE A 40 -9.60 1.52 -13.15
CA ILE A 40 -8.40 1.42 -12.31
C ILE A 40 -7.16 1.56 -13.18
N ARG A 41 -6.30 2.53 -12.87
CA ARG A 41 -4.98 2.65 -13.49
C ARG A 41 -3.89 2.22 -12.51
N VAL A 42 -3.10 1.24 -12.89
CA VAL A 42 -1.95 0.80 -12.09
C VAL A 42 -0.80 1.79 -12.26
N VAL A 43 -0.17 2.14 -11.15
CA VAL A 43 1.04 2.97 -11.12
C VAL A 43 2.05 2.40 -10.14
N THR A 44 3.30 2.32 -10.55
CA THR A 44 4.43 1.99 -9.65
C THR A 44 5.14 3.28 -9.26
N LEU A 45 5.55 3.36 -8.00
CA LEU A 45 6.22 4.54 -7.44
C LEU A 45 7.43 4.08 -6.62
N PRO A 46 8.58 4.79 -6.70
CA PRO A 46 9.64 4.63 -5.73
C PRO A 46 9.10 4.85 -4.31
N ARG A 47 9.56 4.03 -3.36
CA ARG A 47 9.12 4.10 -1.96
C ARG A 47 9.22 5.52 -1.38
N SER A 48 10.35 6.20 -1.60
CA SER A 48 10.58 7.56 -1.08
C SER A 48 9.56 8.56 -1.63
N GLU A 49 9.26 8.50 -2.92
CA GLU A 49 8.26 9.38 -3.54
C GLU A 49 6.85 9.13 -2.99
N ALA A 50 6.50 7.87 -2.70
CA ALA A 50 5.22 7.55 -2.08
C ALA A 50 5.13 8.15 -0.67
N VAL A 51 6.21 8.10 0.11
CA VAL A 51 6.27 8.68 1.47
C VAL A 51 6.16 10.20 1.40
N ASP A 52 6.89 10.86 0.49
CA ASP A 52 6.85 12.31 0.30
C ASP A 52 5.47 12.80 -0.17
N ALA A 53 4.70 11.95 -0.85
CA ALA A 53 3.36 12.26 -1.33
C ALA A 53 2.25 12.08 -0.28
N LEU A 54 2.55 11.55 0.92
CA LEU A 54 1.58 11.38 2.00
C LEU A 54 0.92 12.70 2.40
N PHE A 55 -0.37 12.63 2.74
CA PHE A 55 -1.22 13.77 3.09
C PHE A 55 -1.44 14.81 1.97
N GLY A 56 -0.69 14.71 0.87
CA GLY A 56 -0.89 15.46 -0.38
C GLY A 56 -1.63 14.62 -1.42
N ARG A 57 -0.90 14.13 -2.43
CA ARG A 57 -1.48 13.29 -3.50
C ARG A 57 -1.98 11.95 -2.98
N LEU A 58 -1.34 11.40 -1.95
CA LEU A 58 -1.73 10.15 -1.29
C LEU A 58 -2.36 10.46 0.06
N ASN A 59 -3.67 10.75 0.05
CA ASN A 59 -4.39 11.30 1.22
C ASN A 59 -5.62 10.50 1.68
N THR A 60 -5.78 9.26 1.24
CA THR A 60 -6.84 8.37 1.74
C THR A 60 -6.40 7.66 3.02
N THR A 61 -7.33 7.42 3.96
CA THR A 61 -7.04 6.74 5.24
C THR A 61 -6.29 5.43 5.07
N SER A 62 -6.73 4.56 4.15
CA SER A 62 -6.09 3.26 3.91
C SER A 62 -4.64 3.40 3.44
N ILE A 63 -4.36 4.28 2.47
CA ILE A 63 -2.99 4.53 1.99
C ILE A 63 -2.11 5.12 3.10
N ILE A 64 -2.59 6.13 3.83
CA ILE A 64 -1.83 6.76 4.92
C ILE A 64 -1.44 5.71 5.96
N MET A 65 -2.41 4.95 6.46
CA MET A 65 -2.17 3.93 7.48
C MET A 65 -1.22 2.83 6.98
N THR A 66 -1.43 2.33 5.76
CA THR A 66 -0.64 1.22 5.21
C THR A 66 0.81 1.64 4.96
N LEU A 67 1.03 2.85 4.40
CA LEU A 67 2.38 3.31 4.09
C LEU A 67 3.14 3.71 5.36
N GLN A 68 2.50 4.36 6.33
CA GLN A 68 3.12 4.62 7.63
C GLN A 68 3.50 3.32 8.36
N TRP A 69 2.61 2.32 8.33
CA TRP A 69 2.90 1.00 8.90
C TRP A 69 4.08 0.34 8.17
N LEU A 70 4.10 0.37 6.84
CA LEU A 70 5.18 -0.20 6.03
C LEU A 70 6.52 0.45 6.42
N GLU A 71 6.59 1.78 6.49
CA GLU A 71 7.82 2.50 6.87
C GLU A 71 8.37 2.06 8.23
N THR A 72 7.49 1.77 9.19
CA THR A 72 7.90 1.36 10.55
C THR A 72 8.32 -0.12 10.63
N HIS A 73 7.81 -0.97 9.73
CA HIS A 73 8.03 -2.44 9.79
C HIS A 73 8.89 -2.99 8.64
N ARG A 74 9.32 -2.13 7.70
CA ARG A 74 9.94 -2.55 6.44
C ARG A 74 11.17 -3.44 6.64
N GLU A 75 12.08 -3.06 7.53
CA GLU A 75 13.32 -3.82 7.75
C GLU A 75 13.05 -5.23 8.30
N GLN A 76 12.07 -5.33 9.20
CA GLN A 76 11.63 -6.61 9.76
C GLN A 76 10.96 -7.48 8.69
N LEU A 77 10.14 -6.87 7.82
CA LEU A 77 9.49 -7.57 6.71
C LEU A 77 10.52 -8.12 5.71
N LEU A 78 11.47 -7.30 5.28
CA LEU A 78 12.52 -7.74 4.35
C LEU A 78 13.34 -8.86 4.95
N THR A 79 13.74 -8.73 6.22
CA THR A 79 14.46 -9.80 6.93
C THR A 79 13.63 -11.09 6.97
N GLY A 80 12.35 -10.99 7.33
CA GLY A 80 11.43 -12.13 7.40
C GLY A 80 11.14 -12.78 6.05
N TRP A 81 11.18 -12.02 4.95
CA TRP A 81 11.07 -12.53 3.58
C TRP A 81 12.40 -13.05 3.01
N GLY A 82 13.47 -13.08 3.80
CA GLY A 82 14.79 -13.53 3.34
C GLY A 82 15.53 -12.50 2.47
N TRP A 83 15.05 -11.27 2.40
CA TRP A 83 15.69 -10.12 1.75
C TRP A 83 16.56 -9.35 2.75
N ALA A 84 17.25 -10.05 3.67
CA ALA A 84 18.22 -9.38 4.54
C ALA A 84 19.17 -8.57 3.65
N ALA A 85 19.37 -7.29 3.98
CA ALA A 85 20.20 -6.39 3.19
C ALA A 85 21.52 -7.10 2.90
N THR A 86 21.75 -7.49 1.65
CA THR A 86 23.09 -7.82 1.19
C THR A 86 23.89 -6.54 1.37
N SER A 87 24.67 -6.52 2.45
CA SER A 87 25.69 -5.52 2.69
C SER A 87 26.57 -5.43 1.44
N GLY A 88 26.46 -4.32 0.72
CA GLY A 88 27.46 -3.84 -0.24
C GLY A 88 27.70 -4.69 -1.50
N ALA A 89 27.37 -4.10 -2.64
CA ALA A 89 28.31 -3.93 -3.74
C ALA A 89 28.06 -2.56 -4.37
#